data_AF-A0AAV0V4Q6-F1
#
_entry.id   AF-A0AAV0V4Q6-F1
#
_cell.length_a   1.000
_cell.length_b   1.000
_cell.length_c   1.000
_cell.angle_alpha   90.00
_cell.angle_beta   90.00
_cell.angle_gamma   90.00
#
_symmetry.space_group_name_H-M   'P 1'
#
loop_
_entity.id
_entity.type
_entity.pdbx_description
1 polymer ?
#
loop_
_entity_poly.entity_id
_entity_poly.type
_entity_poly.pdbx_seq_one_letter_code
_entity_poly.pdbx_strand_id
1 'polypeptide(L)'
;MATMLVRNAMHHAVAFLQHKIFSASQTPTLILAPLMLNGASSALSSNSLMDAIWLAAPKSKVTPSRKKIRNNHLSKRLKNIVHFQDCPLCNEKKLRHRLCMSCFKKGKYFVSTAV
;
A
#
# COMPACT_ATOMS: atom_id res chain seq x y z
N MET A 1 23.87 31.25 -15.39
CA MET A 1 22.83 31.10 -14.35
C MET A 1 22.38 29.64 -14.17
N ALA A 2 22.08 28.89 -15.24
CA ALA A 2 21.72 27.47 -15.14
C ALA A 2 22.85 26.56 -14.59
N THR A 3 24.12 26.86 -14.91
CA THR A 3 25.28 26.09 -14.45
C THR A 3 25.53 26.17 -12.93
N MET A 4 25.17 27.29 -12.31
CA MET A 4 25.30 27.51 -10.86
C MET A 4 24.28 26.69 -10.07
N LEU A 5 23.06 26.54 -10.61
CA LEU A 5 21.99 25.76 -9.96
C LEU A 5 22.28 24.25 -9.95
N VAL A 6 22.83 23.73 -11.04
CA VAL A 6 23.21 22.30 -11.14
C VAL A 6 24.37 21.99 -10.19
N ARG A 7 25.35 22.88 -10.09
CA ARG A 7 26.48 22.72 -9.16
C ARG A 7 26.01 22.70 -7.70
N ASN A 8 25.11 23.61 -7.33
CA ASN A 8 24.58 23.68 -5.97
C ASN A 8 23.74 22.44 -5.60
N ALA A 9 22.95 21.93 -6.55
CA ALA A 9 22.19 20.69 -6.36
C ALA A 9 23.10 19.47 -6.15
N MET A 10 24.21 19.38 -6.87
CA MET A 10 25.19 18.30 -6.69
C MET A 10 25.92 18.40 -5.35
N HIS A 11 26.27 19.60 -4.88
CA HIS A 11 26.90 19.78 -3.56
C HIS A 11 25.99 19.35 -2.40
N HIS A 12 24.68 19.64 -2.48
CA HIS A 12 23.72 19.17 -1.48
C HIS A 12 23.53 17.64 -1.50
N ALA A 13 23.59 17.01 -2.68
CA ALA A 13 23.49 15.55 -2.78
C ALA A 13 24.70 14.82 -2.18
N VAL A 14 25.92 15.37 -2.36
CA VAL A 14 27.15 14.80 -1.78
C VAL A 14 27.18 14.94 -0.25
N ALA A 15 26.77 16.10 0.29
CA ALA A 15 26.70 16.30 1.74
C ALA A 15 25.70 15.34 2.43
N PHE A 16 24.58 15.01 1.76
CA PHE A 16 23.59 14.07 2.29
C PHE A 16 24.10 12.61 2.31
N LEU A 17 24.99 12.25 1.37
CA LEU A 17 25.62 10.92 1.33
C LEU A 17 26.70 10.73 2.41
N GLN A 18 27.42 11.79 2.78
CA GLN A 18 28.49 11.71 3.79
C GLN A 18 27.97 11.42 5.20
N HIS A 19 26.79 11.94 5.59
CA HIS A 19 26.20 11.66 6.89
C HIS A 19 25.65 10.23 7.06
N LYS A 20 25.56 9.44 5.99
CA LYS A 20 25.11 8.04 6.04
C LYS A 20 26.26 7.02 6.07
N ILE A 21 27.47 7.42 5.71
CA ILE A 21 28.63 6.51 5.59
C ILE A 21 29.50 6.54 6.85
N PHE A 22 29.45 7.63 7.63
CA PHE A 22 30.19 7.75 8.90
C PHE A 22 29.24 7.73 10.11
N SER A 23 28.48 6.64 10.28
CA SER A 23 28.03 6.26 11.62
C SER A 23 29.24 5.65 12.32
N ALA A 24 29.95 6.48 13.09
CA ALA A 24 30.94 6.00 14.04
C ALA A 24 30.26 4.94 14.93
N SER A 25 30.71 3.70 14.79
CA SER A 25 30.43 2.62 15.71
C SER A 25 31.00 3.02 17.06
N GLN A 26 30.18 3.61 17.92
CA GLN A 26 30.49 3.71 19.34
C GLN A 26 30.30 2.30 19.89
N THR A 27 31.42 1.61 20.07
CA THR A 27 31.50 0.36 20.81
C THR A 27 31.05 0.64 22.25
N PRO A 28 29.94 0.06 22.73
CA PRO A 28 29.62 0.14 24.15
C PRO A 28 30.69 -0.66 24.90
N THR A 29 31.43 0.03 25.75
CA THR A 29 32.35 -0.55 26.72
C THR A 29 31.62 -1.61 27.53
N LEU A 30 32.08 -2.86 27.39
CA LEU A 30 31.69 -4.01 28.19
C LEU A 30 32.10 -3.76 29.65
N ILE A 31 31.20 -3.17 30.44
CA ILE A 31 31.30 -3.24 31.90
C ILE A 31 30.67 -4.57 32.32
N LEU A 32 31.57 -5.47 32.67
CA LEU A 32 31.35 -6.77 33.27
C LEU A 32 30.58 -6.60 34.59
N ALA A 33 29.33 -7.05 34.65
CA ALA A 33 28.59 -7.23 35.91
C ALA A 33 28.10 -8.69 35.99
N PRO A 34 28.43 -9.45 37.06
CA PRO A 34 28.04 -10.84 37.18
C PRO A 34 26.59 -10.99 37.63
N LEU A 35 25.90 -11.89 36.93
CA LEU A 35 24.91 -12.88 37.38
C LEU A 35 24.00 -12.53 38.57
N MET A 36 22.69 -12.39 38.30
CA MET A 36 21.63 -13.02 39.12
C MET A 36 20.51 -13.48 38.18
N LEU A 37 20.57 -14.76 37.83
CA LEU A 37 19.50 -15.48 37.14
C LEU A 37 18.42 -15.79 38.17
N ASN A 38 17.53 -14.83 38.44
CA ASN A 38 16.32 -15.10 39.21
C ASN A 38 15.25 -15.65 38.28
N GLY A 39 14.88 -16.90 38.53
CA GLY A 39 13.85 -17.64 37.82
C GLY A 39 12.51 -16.91 37.83
N ALA A 40 12.10 -16.49 36.66
CA ALA A 40 10.70 -16.36 36.31
C ALA A 40 10.52 -17.11 35.00
N SER A 41 10.29 -18.41 35.10
CA SER A 41 9.54 -19.15 34.08
C SER A 41 8.10 -18.65 34.14
N SER A 42 7.88 -17.39 33.73
CA SER A 42 6.54 -16.88 33.49
C SER A 42 6.00 -17.63 32.28
N ALA A 43 5.01 -18.47 32.58
CA ALA A 43 4.19 -19.26 31.66
C ALA A 43 4.32 -18.80 30.20
N LEU A 44 4.93 -19.63 29.36
CA LEU A 44 4.87 -19.48 27.90
C LEU A 44 3.39 -19.56 27.52
N SER A 45 2.76 -18.38 27.47
CA SER A 45 1.44 -18.15 26.90
C SER A 45 1.41 -18.89 25.57
N SER A 46 0.46 -19.81 25.41
CA SER A 46 0.25 -20.58 24.18
C SER A 46 -0.09 -19.71 22.97
N ASN A 47 -0.10 -18.38 23.14
CA ASN A 47 -0.47 -17.40 22.14
C ASN A 47 0.53 -16.23 22.07
N SER A 48 1.84 -16.48 22.26
CA SER A 48 2.89 -15.45 22.16
C SER A 48 2.82 -14.60 20.89
N LEU A 49 2.37 -15.19 19.78
CA LEU A 49 2.16 -14.51 18.51
C LEU A 49 0.98 -13.53 18.56
N MET A 50 -0.11 -13.89 19.24
CA MET A 50 -1.25 -12.99 19.41
C MET A 50 -0.88 -11.83 20.33
N ASP A 51 -0.17 -12.10 21.43
CA ASP A 51 0.31 -11.06 22.36
C ASP A 51 1.25 -10.07 21.64
N ALA A 52 2.12 -10.55 20.75
CA ALA A 52 2.98 -9.70 19.93
C ALA A 52 2.21 -8.82 18.93
N ILE A 53 1.09 -9.32 18.37
CA ILE A 53 0.25 -8.54 17.45
C ILE A 53 -0.52 -7.45 18.22
N TRP A 54 -1.04 -7.75 19.42
CA TRP A 54 -1.73 -6.77 20.26
C TRP A 54 -0.83 -5.60 20.70
N LEU A 55 0.46 -5.87 20.92
CA LEU A 55 1.45 -4.86 21.28
C LEU A 55 2.06 -4.13 20.07
N ALA A 56 1.77 -4.57 18.85
CA ALA A 56 2.37 -4.00 17.64
C ALA A 56 1.74 -2.64 17.30
N ALA A 57 2.51 -1.58 17.52
CA ALA A 57 2.18 -0.23 17.05
C ALA A 57 3.15 0.23 15.94
N PRO A 58 2.70 1.04 14.97
CA PRO A 58 3.61 1.63 14.00
C PRO A 58 4.60 2.55 14.71
N LYS A 59 5.89 2.27 14.57
CA LYS A 59 6.96 3.01 15.26
C LYS A 59 7.01 4.49 14.90
N SER A 60 6.65 4.86 13.66
CA SER A 60 6.70 6.23 13.18
C SER A 60 5.67 6.52 12.08
N LYS A 61 5.39 7.80 11.87
CA LYS A 61 4.46 8.27 10.84
C LYS A 61 5.00 7.97 9.44
N VAL A 62 4.13 7.42 8.59
CA VAL A 62 4.46 7.17 7.18
C VAL A 62 4.60 8.49 6.42
N THR A 63 5.71 8.67 5.69
CA THR A 63 5.93 9.87 4.89
C THR A 63 4.90 10.00 3.76
N PRO A 64 4.53 11.24 3.35
CA PRO A 64 3.57 11.45 2.27
C PRO A 64 3.97 10.74 0.97
N SER A 65 5.27 10.73 0.62
CA SER A 65 5.81 10.03 -0.54
C SER A 65 5.55 8.51 -0.48
N ARG A 66 5.88 7.87 0.65
CA ARG A 66 5.68 6.42 0.82
C ARG A 66 4.19 6.05 0.79
N LYS A 67 3.32 6.90 1.37
CA LYS A 67 1.85 6.74 1.28
C LYS A 67 1.38 6.86 -0.18
N LYS A 68 1.87 7.84 -0.94
CA LYS A 68 1.51 8.05 -2.34
C LYS A 68 1.87 6.86 -3.22
N ILE A 69 3.08 6.32 -3.09
CA ILE A 69 3.53 5.15 -3.85
C ILE A 69 2.66 3.92 -3.53
N ARG A 70 2.45 3.64 -2.24
CA ARG A 70 1.62 2.49 -1.81
C ARG A 70 0.18 2.56 -2.29
N ASN A 71 -0.39 3.76 -2.37
CA ASN A 71 -1.79 3.97 -2.77
C ASN A 71 -1.96 3.99 -4.30
N ASN A 72 -0.99 4.50 -5.04
CA ASN A 72 -1.04 4.60 -6.51
C ASN A 72 -0.39 3.41 -7.23
N HIS A 73 -0.08 2.34 -6.50
CA HIS A 73 0.47 1.11 -7.09
C HIS A 73 -0.49 0.55 -8.15
N LEU A 74 0.05 0.07 -9.28
CA LEU A 74 -0.71 -0.37 -10.44
C LEU A 74 -1.75 -1.46 -10.11
N SER A 75 -1.47 -2.33 -9.15
CA SER A 75 -2.41 -3.37 -8.72
C SER A 75 -3.68 -2.83 -8.06
N LYS A 76 -3.62 -1.64 -7.46
CA LYS A 76 -4.76 -0.99 -6.77
C LYS A 76 -5.48 0.00 -7.67
N ARG A 77 -4.92 0.29 -8.84
CA ARG A 77 -5.51 1.23 -9.78
C ARG A 77 -6.77 0.62 -10.38
N LEU A 78 -7.80 1.45 -10.54
CA LEU A 78 -9.01 1.06 -11.24
C LEU A 78 -8.65 0.63 -12.66
N LYS A 79 -9.00 -0.61 -13.02
CA LYS A 79 -8.79 -1.15 -14.36
C LYS A 79 -9.93 -0.70 -15.26
N ASN A 80 -9.61 -0.38 -16.51
CA ASN A 80 -10.61 -0.04 -17.51
C ASN A 80 -11.48 -1.27 -17.82
N ILE A 81 -12.78 -1.06 -17.88
CA ILE A 81 -13.74 -2.11 -18.27
C ILE A 81 -13.75 -2.15 -19.81
N VAL A 82 -13.18 -3.21 -20.39
CA VAL A 82 -13.04 -3.35 -21.86
C VAL A 82 -14.23 -4.08 -22.49
N HIS A 83 -15.00 -4.84 -21.70
CA HIS A 83 -16.05 -5.74 -22.18
C HIS A 83 -17.42 -5.08 -22.33
N PHE A 84 -17.46 -3.88 -22.93
CA PHE A 84 -18.70 -3.25 -23.35
C PHE A 84 -19.13 -3.76 -24.73
N GLN A 85 -20.41 -4.06 -24.90
CA GLN A 85 -21.03 -4.47 -26.16
C GLN A 85 -22.28 -3.62 -26.40
N ASP A 86 -22.68 -3.45 -27.66
CA ASP A 86 -23.92 -2.76 -27.99
C ASP A 86 -25.14 -3.65 -27.70
N CYS A 87 -26.20 -3.05 -27.18
CA CYS A 87 -27.46 -3.75 -26.94
C CYS A 87 -28.24 -3.94 -28.26
N PRO A 88 -28.70 -5.16 -28.59
CA PRO A 88 -29.41 -5.40 -29.85
C PRO A 88 -30.79 -4.72 -29.95
N LEU A 89 -31.38 -4.25 -28.84
CA LEU A 89 -32.73 -3.64 -28.84
C LEU A 89 -32.72 -2.11 -28.82
N CYS A 90 -31.70 -1.48 -28.23
CA CYS A 90 -31.67 -0.03 -28.02
C CYS A 90 -30.34 0.62 -28.40
N ASN A 91 -29.34 -0.15 -28.84
CA ASN A 91 -28.00 0.31 -29.21
C ASN A 91 -27.23 1.03 -28.09
N GLU A 92 -27.70 0.98 -26.84
CA GLU A 92 -26.95 1.46 -25.68
C GLU A 92 -25.86 0.45 -25.27
N LYS A 93 -24.75 0.94 -24.72
CA LYS A 93 -23.65 0.10 -24.26
C LYS A 93 -24.09 -0.72 -23.04
N LYS A 94 -23.95 -2.04 -23.12
CA LYS A 94 -24.16 -3.00 -22.03
C LYS A 94 -22.87 -3.75 -21.70
N LEU A 95 -22.81 -4.34 -20.52
CA LEU A 95 -21.73 -5.24 -20.14
C LEU A 95 -21.93 -6.60 -20.83
N ARG A 96 -20.83 -7.23 -21.26
CA ARG A 96 -20.85 -8.60 -21.81
C ARG A 96 -21.47 -9.57 -20.80
N HIS A 97 -22.37 -10.43 -21.26
CA HIS A 97 -23.15 -11.41 -20.47
C HIS A 97 -24.14 -10.80 -19.43
N ARG A 98 -24.43 -9.50 -19.49
CA ARG A 98 -25.50 -8.88 -18.69
C ARG A 98 -26.63 -8.36 -19.58
N LEU A 99 -27.84 -8.36 -19.03
CA LEU A 99 -28.98 -7.68 -19.65
C LEU A 99 -28.73 -6.16 -19.68
N CYS A 100 -29.27 -5.51 -20.70
CA CYS A 100 -29.19 -4.06 -20.79
C CYS A 100 -30.11 -3.43 -19.73
N MET A 101 -29.57 -2.57 -18.87
CA MET A 101 -30.32 -1.96 -17.76
C MET A 101 -31.43 -1.03 -18.23
N SER A 102 -31.26 -0.33 -19.36
CA SER A 102 -32.30 0.53 -19.91
C SER A 102 -33.44 -0.28 -20.51
N CYS A 103 -33.15 -1.35 -21.26
CA CYS A 103 -34.18 -2.28 -21.75
C CYS A 103 -34.91 -2.99 -20.61
N PHE A 104 -34.20 -3.39 -19.56
CA PHE A 104 -34.80 -4.00 -18.37
C PHE A 104 -35.75 -3.03 -17.66
N LYS A 105 -35.31 -1.78 -17.43
CA LYS A 105 -36.15 -0.74 -16.81
C LYS A 105 -37.40 -0.42 -17.65
N LYS A 106 -37.27 -0.43 -18.98
CA LYS A 106 -38.39 -0.21 -19.92
C LYS A 106 -39.30 -1.44 -20.08
N GLY A 107 -38.99 -2.55 -19.43
CA GLY A 107 -39.78 -3.79 -19.51
C GLY A 107 -39.74 -4.50 -20.87
N LYS A 108 -38.83 -4.14 -21.78
CA LYS A 108 -38.81 -4.63 -23.17
C LYS A 108 -38.56 -6.14 -23.29
N TYR A 109 -37.92 -6.75 -22.29
CA TYR A 109 -37.63 -8.20 -22.28
C TYR A 109 -38.81 -9.06 -21.79
N PHE A 110 -39.81 -8.44 -21.15
CA PHE A 110 -40.94 -9.16 -20.53
C PHE A 110 -42.17 -9.22 -21.43
N VAL A 111 -42.13 -8.58 -22.60
CA VAL A 111 -43.21 -8.64 -23.58
C VAL A 111 -43.09 -9.94 -24.38
N SER A 112 -43.30 -11.07 -23.70
CA SER A 112 -43.84 -12.25 -24.37
C SER A 112 -45.32 -11.99 -24.58
N THR A 113 -45.81 -12.12 -25.83
CA THR A 113 -47.24 -12.13 -26.21
C THR A 113 -47.85 -10.79 -26.63
N ALA A 114 -47.76 -10.51 -27.94
CA ALA A 114 -48.92 -10.19 -28.77
C ALA A 114 -48.49 -10.51 -30.21
N VAL A 115 -48.57 -11.81 -30.55
CA VAL A 115 -48.88 -12.23 -31.92
C VAL A 115 -50.31 -11.79 -32.19
#